data_AF-A0A946R5S7-F1
#
_entry.id   AF-A0A946R5S7-F1
#
_cell.length_a   1.000
_cell.length_b   1.000
_cell.length_c   1.000
_cell.angle_alpha   90.00
_cell.angle_beta   90.00
_cell.angle_gamma   90.00
#
_symmetry.space_group_name_H-M   'P 1'
#
loop_
_entity.id
_entity.type
_entity.pdbx_description
1 polymer ?
#
loop_
_entity_poly.entity_id
_entity_poly.type
_entity_poly.pdbx_seq_one_letter_code
_entity_poly.pdbx_strand_id
1 'polypeptide(L)'
;MKSNIVERIILGAGAIVLLGYGATLLIPSFHSYGDLFRLLAIAAIACYALYSFWIQNMDQKDLYSMEQNLKKVKTELQAANQRASHAESKARSANASLEQVTSELNDCKSRIEALEKAED
;
A
#
# COMPACT_ATOMS: atom_id res chain seq x y z
N MET A 1 -9.41 -9.73 5.50
CA MET A 1 -10.69 -10.36 5.94
C MET A 1 -10.63 -11.88 6.20
N LYS A 2 -9.62 -12.64 5.73
CA LYS A 2 -9.55 -14.11 5.96
C LYS A 2 -9.01 -14.54 7.34
N SER A 3 -8.27 -13.68 8.06
CA SER A 3 -7.68 -14.00 9.38
C SER A 3 -8.72 -14.32 10.47
N ASN A 4 -9.87 -13.64 10.47
CA ASN A 4 -10.88 -13.76 11.53
C ASN A 4 -11.61 -15.11 11.58
N ILE A 5 -11.61 -15.91 10.50
CA ILE A 5 -12.31 -17.21 10.48
C ILE A 5 -11.46 -18.28 11.16
N VAL A 6 -10.16 -18.33 10.83
CA VAL A 6 -9.26 -19.35 11.39
C VAL A 6 -9.06 -19.12 12.89
N GLU A 7 -8.90 -17.87 13.31
CA GLU A 7 -8.76 -17.50 14.72
C GLU A 7 -10.02 -17.85 15.53
N ARG A 8 -11.22 -17.64 14.97
CA ARG A 8 -12.50 -18.04 15.60
C ARG A 8 -12.66 -19.56 15.69
N ILE A 9 -12.21 -20.31 14.67
CA ILE A 9 -12.23 -21.78 14.70
C ILE A 9 -11.28 -22.30 15.79
N ILE A 10 -10.09 -21.72 15.91
CA ILE A 10 -9.10 -22.13 16.92
C ILE A 10 -9.57 -21.77 18.32
N LEU A 11 -10.12 -20.57 18.52
CA LEU A 11 -10.70 -20.17 19.80
C LEU A 11 -11.91 -21.04 20.18
N GLY A 12 -12.76 -21.38 19.21
CA GLY A 12 -13.89 -22.29 19.41
C GLY A 12 -13.45 -23.70 19.79
N ALA A 13 -12.46 -24.26 19.08
CA ALA A 13 -11.90 -25.57 19.39
C ALA A 13 -11.21 -25.59 20.76
N GLY A 14 -10.42 -24.55 21.09
CA GLY A 14 -9.76 -24.41 22.38
C GLY A 14 -10.75 -24.32 23.55
N ALA A 15 -11.85 -23.58 23.37
CA ALA A 15 -12.91 -23.51 24.37
C ALA A 15 -13.57 -24.87 24.64
N ILE A 16 -13.82 -25.67 23.59
CA ILE A 16 -14.40 -27.00 23.72
C ILE A 16 -13.45 -27.95 24.47
N VAL A 17 -12.15 -27.90 24.18
CA VAL A 17 -11.14 -28.73 24.86
C VAL A 17 -11.02 -28.35 26.34
N LEU A 18 -11.05 -27.06 26.68
CA LEU A 18 -11.03 -26.59 28.06
C LEU A 18 -12.28 -26.99 28.83
N LEU A 19 -13.46 -26.92 28.20
CA LEU A 19 -14.72 -27.39 28.80
C LEU A 19 -14.71 -28.91 29.02
N GLY A 20 -14.16 -29.68 28.08
CA GLY A 20 -13.97 -31.13 28.22
C GLY A 20 -13.04 -31.50 29.38
N TYR A 21 -11.93 -30.78 29.54
CA TYR A 21 -11.03 -30.94 30.68
C TYR A 21 -11.63 -30.44 32.01
N GLY A 22 -12.51 -29.43 31.99
CA GLY A 22 -13.27 -29.06 33.18
C GLY A 22 -14.27 -30.14 33.60
N ALA A 23 -14.91 -30.80 32.63
CA ALA A 23 -15.86 -31.88 32.88
C ALA A 23 -15.19 -33.14 33.47
N THR A 24 -13.93 -33.44 33.10
CA THR A 24 -13.18 -34.55 33.69
C THR A 24 -12.84 -34.32 35.17
N LEU A 25 -12.78 -33.07 35.63
CA LEU A 25 -12.56 -32.73 37.05
C LEU A 25 -13.84 -32.87 37.90
N LEU A 26 -15.01 -32.66 37.31
CA LEU A 26 -16.31 -32.66 38.01
C LEU A 26 -17.03 -34.01 37.96
N ILE A 27 -16.75 -34.84 36.93
CA ILE A 27 -17.46 -36.11 36.70
C ILE A 27 -16.48 -37.28 36.83
N PRO A 28 -16.61 -38.15 37.86
CA PRO A 28 -15.69 -39.26 38.12
C PRO A 28 -15.54 -40.25 36.96
N SER A 29 -16.60 -40.45 36.16
CA SER A 29 -16.60 -41.35 35.00
C SER A 29 -15.68 -40.90 33.86
N PHE A 30 -15.26 -39.64 33.83
CA PHE A 30 -14.40 -39.08 32.80
C PHE A 30 -12.92 -38.98 33.21
N HIS A 31 -12.57 -39.32 34.46
CA HIS A 31 -11.17 -39.29 34.93
C HIS A 31 -10.22 -40.13 34.07
N SER A 32 -10.71 -41.25 33.52
CA SER A 32 -9.91 -42.15 32.67
C SER A 32 -9.48 -41.52 31.33
N TYR A 33 -10.08 -40.40 30.91
CA TYR A 33 -9.74 -39.69 29.67
C TYR A 33 -8.86 -38.45 29.89
N GLY A 34 -8.52 -38.12 31.15
CA GLY A 34 -7.81 -36.89 31.50
C GLY A 34 -6.45 -36.70 30.82
N ASP A 35 -5.66 -37.77 30.70
CA ASP A 35 -4.35 -37.72 30.01
C ASP A 35 -4.49 -37.50 28.50
N LEU A 36 -5.55 -38.05 27.90
CA LEU A 36 -5.83 -37.89 26.47
C LEU A 36 -6.23 -36.45 26.16
N PHE A 37 -7.03 -35.82 27.03
CA PHE A 37 -7.37 -34.39 26.94
C PHE A 37 -6.16 -33.49 27.16
N ARG A 38 -5.25 -33.82 28.08
CA ARG A 38 -3.99 -33.07 28.26
C ARG A 38 -3.10 -33.14 27.04
N LEU A 39 -2.94 -34.33 26.48
CA LEU A 39 -2.12 -34.52 25.27
C LEU A 39 -2.72 -33.78 24.08
N LEU A 40 -4.06 -33.83 23.93
CA LEU A 40 -4.78 -33.08 22.91
C LEU A 40 -4.64 -31.56 23.09
N ALA A 41 -4.69 -31.07 24.33
CA ALA A 41 -4.50 -29.65 24.63
C ALA A 41 -3.08 -29.18 24.28
N ILE A 42 -2.05 -29.95 24.63
CA ILE A 42 -0.66 -29.65 24.29
C ILE A 42 -0.47 -29.66 22.77
N ALA A 43 -1.02 -30.66 22.07
CA ALA A 43 -0.97 -30.74 20.62
C ALA A 43 -1.68 -29.55 19.95
N ALA A 44 -2.84 -29.14 20.48
CA ALA A 44 -3.58 -27.98 19.98
C ALA A 44 -2.79 -26.67 20.16
N ILE A 45 -2.14 -26.49 21.32
CA ILE A 45 -1.29 -25.32 21.59
C ILE A 45 -0.08 -25.31 20.65
N ALA A 46 0.57 -26.47 20.44
CA ALA A 46 1.70 -26.60 19.53
C ALA A 46 1.31 -26.27 18.07
N CYS A 47 0.18 -26.80 17.59
CA CYS A 47 -0.36 -26.46 16.27
C CYS A 47 -0.69 -24.96 16.15
N TYR A 48 -1.25 -24.34 17.18
CA TYR A 48 -1.53 -22.90 17.17
C TYR A 48 -0.27 -22.06 17.11
N ALA A 49 0.75 -22.40 17.89
CA ALA A 49 2.03 -21.69 17.90
C ALA A 49 2.72 -21.75 16.53
N LEU A 50 2.74 -22.93 15.90
CA LEU A 50 3.30 -23.10 14.55
C LEU A 50 2.50 -22.31 13.50
N TYR A 51 1.16 -22.33 13.59
CA TYR A 51 0.30 -21.56 12.70
C TYR A 51 0.52 -20.05 12.83
N SER A 52 0.60 -19.55 14.07
CA SER A 52 0.84 -18.13 14.37
C SER A 52 2.21 -17.68 13.85
N PHE A 53 3.25 -18.50 14.07
CA PHE A 53 4.59 -18.23 13.55
C PHE A 53 4.64 -18.21 12.00
N TRP A 54 3.88 -19.08 11.35
CA TRP A 54 3.81 -19.15 9.89
C TRP A 54 3.09 -17.93 9.30
N ILE A 55 1.94 -17.55 9.87
CA ILE A 55 1.20 -16.34 9.46
C ILE A 55 2.04 -15.09 9.68
N GLN A 56 2.68 -14.94 10.84
CA GLN A 56 3.53 -13.78 11.12
C GLN A 56 4.69 -13.63 10.11
N ASN A 57 5.30 -14.75 9.69
CA ASN A 57 6.34 -14.73 8.66
C ASN A 57 5.83 -14.40 7.25
N MET A 58 4.61 -14.82 6.90
CA MET A 58 4.00 -14.44 5.62
C MET A 58 3.59 -12.98 5.59
N ASP A 59 2.93 -12.49 6.66
CA ASP A 59 2.49 -11.10 6.76
C ASP A 59 3.67 -10.11 6.68
N GLN A 60 4.82 -10.44 7.28
CA GLN A 60 6.02 -9.59 7.17
C GLN A 60 6.53 -9.46 5.73
N LYS A 61 6.49 -10.54 4.94
CA LYS A 61 6.93 -10.51 3.53
C LYS A 61 5.98 -9.69 2.67
N ASP A 62 4.68 -9.85 2.89
CA ASP A 62 3.66 -9.10 2.15
C ASP A 62 3.73 -7.61 2.49
N LEU A 63 3.91 -7.25 3.77
CA LEU A 63 4.13 -5.84 4.17
C LEU A 63 5.35 -5.24 3.48
N TYR A 64 6.48 -5.95 3.49
CA TYR A 64 7.72 -5.45 2.88
C TYR A 64 7.58 -5.24 1.38
N SER A 65 6.85 -6.14 0.70
CA SER A 65 6.58 -6.01 -0.73
C SER A 65 5.66 -4.82 -1.04
N MET A 66 4.63 -4.59 -0.23
CA MET A 66 3.75 -3.42 -0.38
C MET A 66 4.50 -2.12 -0.14
N GLU A 67 5.35 -2.06 0.89
CA GLU A 67 6.14 -0.86 1.20
C GLU A 67 7.13 -0.51 0.08
N GLN A 68 7.79 -1.51 -0.50
CA GLN A 68 8.63 -1.31 -1.69
C GLN A 68 7.83 -0.80 -2.90
N ASN A 69 6.65 -1.37 -3.15
CA ASN A 69 5.81 -0.92 -4.26
C ASN A 69 5.32 0.52 -4.05
N LEU A 70 4.93 0.88 -2.83
CA LEU A 70 4.52 2.23 -2.48
C LEU A 70 5.68 3.23 -2.65
N LYS A 71 6.90 2.83 -2.25
CA LYS A 71 8.11 3.64 -2.46
C LYS A 71 8.44 3.84 -3.93
N LYS A 72 8.28 2.82 -4.77
CA LYS A 72 8.44 2.91 -6.23
C LYS A 72 7.42 3.87 -6.85
N VAL A 73 6.14 3.68 -6.55
CA VAL A 73 5.06 4.56 -7.05
C VAL A 73 5.27 6.01 -6.62
N LYS A 74 5.68 6.25 -5.37
CA LYS A 74 5.99 7.60 -4.89
C LYS A 74 7.15 8.25 -5.65
N THR A 75 8.19 7.46 -5.96
CA THR A 75 9.35 7.94 -6.73
C THR A 75 8.95 8.27 -8.16
N GLU A 76 8.14 7.41 -8.80
CA GLU A 76 7.62 7.65 -10.15
C GLU A 76 6.71 8.88 -10.20
N LEU A 77 5.84 9.07 -9.20
CA LEU A 77 4.99 10.26 -9.08
C LEU A 77 5.83 11.53 -8.96
N GLN A 78 6.88 11.51 -8.14
CA GLN A 78 7.79 12.66 -7.98
C GLN A 78 8.53 12.97 -9.28
N ALA A 79 9.01 11.95 -9.99
CA ALA A 79 9.66 12.12 -11.29
C ALA A 79 8.68 12.66 -12.35
N ALA A 80 7.44 12.17 -12.38
CA ALA A 80 6.39 12.67 -13.27
C ALA A 80 6.05 14.15 -12.97
N ASN A 81 5.95 14.51 -11.69
CA ASN A 81 5.68 15.89 -11.28
C ASN A 81 6.83 16.84 -11.66
N GLN A 82 8.08 16.40 -11.50
CA GLN A 82 9.24 17.17 -11.98
C GLN A 82 9.23 17.35 -13.50
N ARG A 83 8.89 16.31 -14.26
CA ARG A 83 8.75 16.42 -15.72
C ARG A 83 7.63 17.37 -16.13
N ALA A 84 6.49 17.34 -15.43
CA ALA A 84 5.39 18.26 -15.66
C ALA A 84 5.81 19.72 -15.38
N SER A 85 6.48 19.97 -14.26
CA SER A 85 7.00 21.30 -13.91
C SER A 85 8.04 21.80 -14.93
N HIS A 86 8.94 20.93 -15.39
CA HIS A 86 9.88 21.28 -16.46
C HIS A 86 9.19 21.57 -17.78
N ALA A 87 8.15 20.82 -18.15
CA ALA A 87 7.37 21.07 -19.35
C ALA A 87 6.62 22.40 -19.27
N GLU A 88 6.02 22.72 -18.12
CA GLU A 88 5.33 23.98 -17.87
C GLU A 88 6.31 25.18 -17.96
N SER A 89 7.49 25.05 -17.36
CA SER A 89 8.55 26.07 -17.46
C SER A 89 8.97 26.32 -18.91
N LYS A 90 9.17 25.26 -19.70
CA LYS A 90 9.47 25.38 -21.13
C LYS A 90 8.33 26.03 -21.91
N ALA A 91 7.09 25.67 -21.62
CA ALA A 91 5.92 26.27 -22.27
C ALA A 91 5.85 27.77 -21.98
N ARG A 92 6.06 28.20 -20.72
CA ARG A 92 6.12 29.64 -20.37
C ARG A 92 7.24 30.36 -21.09
N SER A 93 8.44 29.76 -21.16
CA SER A 93 9.57 30.35 -21.86
C SER A 93 9.30 30.50 -23.36
N ALA A 94 8.70 29.48 -24.00
CA ALA A 94 8.35 29.54 -25.41
C ALA A 94 7.27 30.60 -25.68
N ASN A 95 6.30 30.74 -24.78
CA ASN A 95 5.25 31.76 -24.91
C ASN A 95 5.83 33.18 -24.80
N ALA A 96 6.77 33.40 -23.87
CA ALA A 96 7.48 34.67 -23.75
C ALA A 96 8.28 35.02 -25.02
N SER A 97 8.97 34.02 -25.62
CA SER A 97 9.66 34.23 -26.90
C SER A 97 8.70 34.53 -28.05
N LEU A 98 7.53 33.90 -28.09
CA LEU A 98 6.49 34.20 -29.09
C LEU A 98 5.94 35.62 -28.92
N GLU A 99 5.68 36.07 -27.70
CA GLU A 99 5.27 37.46 -27.43
C GLU A 99 6.33 38.46 -27.88
N GLN A 100 7.60 38.18 -27.59
CA GLN A 100 8.71 39.03 -28.02
C GLN A 100 8.81 39.13 -29.55
N VAL A 101 8.81 37.99 -30.24
CA VAL A 101 8.83 37.96 -31.72
C VAL A 101 7.62 38.67 -32.30
N THR A 102 6.44 38.53 -31.69
CA THR A 102 5.23 39.24 -32.12
C THR A 102 5.38 40.76 -31.96
N SER A 103 5.98 41.21 -30.86
CA SER A 103 6.25 42.62 -30.62
C SER A 103 7.24 43.19 -31.63
N GLU A 104 8.34 42.48 -31.90
CA GLU A 104 9.35 42.88 -32.88
C GLU A 104 8.78 42.91 -34.31
N LEU A 105 7.90 41.96 -34.64
CA LEU A 105 7.20 41.93 -35.93
C LEU A 105 6.27 43.16 -36.09
N ASN A 106 5.52 43.50 -35.05
CA ASN A 106 4.64 44.68 -35.07
C ASN A 106 5.44 45.98 -35.17
N ASP A 107 6.56 46.10 -34.45
CA ASP A 107 7.46 47.25 -34.57
C ASP A 107 8.02 47.37 -36.00
N CYS A 108 8.55 46.29 -36.55
CA CYS A 108 9.05 46.25 -37.92
C CYS A 108 7.97 46.64 -38.94
N LYS A 109 6.75 46.09 -38.79
CA LYS A 109 5.61 46.43 -39.64
C LYS A 109 5.28 47.93 -39.58
N SER A 110 5.22 48.50 -38.38
CA SER A 110 4.95 49.94 -38.21
C SER A 110 6.02 50.83 -38.85
N ARG A 111 7.28 50.40 -38.82
CA ARG A 111 8.39 51.10 -39.46
C ARG A 111 8.32 51.03 -40.97
N ILE A 112 7.90 49.90 -41.53
CA ILE A 112 7.67 49.74 -42.97
C ILE A 112 6.52 50.66 -43.42
N GLU A 113 5.38 50.64 -42.71
CA GLU A 113 4.24 51.52 -43.03
C GLU A 113 4.59 53.02 -42.92
N ALA A 114 5.49 53.38 -42.00
CA ALA A 114 5.98 54.75 -41.88
C ALA A 114 6.91 55.17 -43.03
N LEU A 115 7.71 54.23 -43.56
CA LEU A 115 8.57 54.47 -44.73
C LEU A 115 7.76 54.57 -46.02
N GLU A 116 6.78 53.68 -46.23
CA GLU A 116 5.87 53.76 -47.39
C GLU A 116 5.15 55.11 -47.46
N LYS A 117 4.68 55.63 -46.31
CA LYS A 117 4.04 56.96 -46.25
C LYS A 117 4.98 58.14 -46.45
N ALA A 118 6.29 57.94 -46.39
CA ALA A 118 7.28 59.00 -46.60
C ALA A 118 7.78 59.05 -48.06
N GLU A 119 7.46 58.04 -48.86
CA GLU A 119 7.82 57.94 -50.28
C GLU A 119 6.71 58.40 -51.26
N ASP A 120 5.47 58.61 -50.75
CA ASP A 120 4.35 59.29 -51.43
C ASP A 120 4.32 60.80 -51.16
#